data_AF-A0A8R2M048-F1
#
_entry.id   AF-A0A8R2M048-F1
#
_cell.length_a   1.000
_cell.length_b   1.000
_cell.length_c   1.000
_cell.angle_alpha   90.00
_cell.angle_beta   90.00
_cell.angle_gamma   90.00
#
_symmetry.space_group_name_H-M   'P 1'
#
loop_
_entity.id
_entity.type
_entity.pdbx_description
1 polymer ?
#
loop_
_entity_poly.entity_id
_entity_poly.type
_entity_poly.pdbx_seq_one_letter_code
_entity_poly.pdbx_strand_id
1 'polypeptide(L)'
;MKKILIILLSSVALMSYGYNTKLFSHSLGSEPSLSILYARDKKSDKVTNECLMEMYPKNLYKYPLRIDRNDIPCIIHCVLKKFGIISNDGFINIKNYYRRVQAIHRYDPRILISDVGETCAQNINGMNLDHDVCKKAKVFNDCTQLYAISYREPEDW
;
A
#
# COMPACT_ATOMS: atom_id res chain seq x y z
N MET A 1 -66.86 -44.33 -43.32
CA MET A 1 -66.10 -43.06 -43.18
C MET A 1 -64.97 -43.32 -42.18
N LYS A 2 -63.80 -43.87 -42.56
CA LYS A 2 -62.61 -43.21 -43.12
C LYS A 2 -62.38 -41.78 -42.59
N LYS A 3 -61.43 -41.62 -41.65
CA LYS A 3 -60.21 -40.81 -41.83
C LYS A 3 -59.11 -41.24 -40.85
N ILE A 4 -58.05 -41.74 -41.46
CA ILE A 4 -56.71 -42.03 -40.95
C ILE A 4 -55.96 -40.70 -40.75
N LEU A 5 -55.13 -40.57 -39.71
CA LEU A 5 -54.02 -39.60 -39.64
C LEU A 5 -52.95 -40.19 -38.69
N ILE A 6 -52.05 -41.04 -39.21
CA ILE A 6 -50.68 -40.76 -39.66
C ILE A 6 -49.80 -40.09 -38.59
N ILE A 7 -48.88 -40.95 -38.11
CA ILE A 7 -47.66 -40.75 -37.31
C ILE A 7 -46.77 -39.66 -37.92
N LEU A 8 -46.08 -38.88 -37.08
CA LEU A 8 -44.71 -38.44 -37.37
C LEU A 8 -43.93 -38.22 -36.07
N LEU A 9 -42.97 -39.13 -35.85
CA LEU A 9 -41.82 -38.99 -34.96
C LEU A 9 -40.91 -37.88 -35.49
N SER A 10 -40.47 -36.98 -34.61
CA SER A 10 -39.24 -36.21 -34.82
C SER A 10 -38.55 -35.99 -33.48
N SER A 11 -37.57 -36.87 -33.24
CA SER A 11 -36.50 -36.71 -32.28
C SER A 11 -35.69 -35.45 -32.57
N VAL A 12 -35.64 -34.52 -31.61
CA VAL A 12 -34.60 -33.48 -31.55
C VAL A 12 -33.77 -33.76 -30.31
N ALA A 13 -32.63 -34.39 -30.51
CA ALA A 13 -31.51 -34.38 -29.58
C ALA A 13 -30.63 -33.18 -29.91
N LEU A 14 -30.32 -32.35 -28.92
CA LEU A 14 -29.18 -31.42 -28.84
C LEU A 14 -29.08 -31.03 -27.34
N MET A 15 -28.22 -31.74 -26.59
CA MET A 15 -26.86 -31.31 -26.22
C MET A 15 -26.81 -30.09 -25.27
N SER A 16 -26.60 -30.43 -23.99
CA SER A 16 -25.72 -29.78 -23.00
C SER A 16 -25.75 -28.26 -22.84
N TYR A 17 -26.06 -27.80 -21.63
CA TYR A 17 -25.12 -26.99 -20.83
C TYR A 17 -25.48 -27.12 -19.34
N GLY A 18 -24.57 -27.70 -18.57
CA GLY A 18 -24.74 -27.91 -17.13
C GLY A 18 -24.68 -26.59 -16.37
N TYR A 19 -25.75 -26.28 -15.64
CA TYR A 19 -25.75 -25.23 -14.63
C TYR A 19 -25.56 -25.90 -13.26
N ASN A 20 -24.31 -25.97 -12.83
CA ASN A 20 -23.97 -26.21 -11.43
C ASN A 20 -24.31 -24.95 -10.63
N THR A 21 -25.38 -24.98 -9.86
CA THR A 21 -25.68 -23.99 -8.83
C THR A 21 -24.69 -24.15 -7.67
N LYS A 22 -23.52 -23.52 -7.81
CA LYS A 22 -22.60 -23.30 -6.69
C LYS A 22 -23.08 -22.08 -5.90
N LEU A 23 -23.96 -22.34 -4.92
CA LEU A 23 -24.14 -21.49 -3.75
C LEU A 23 -22.83 -21.44 -2.98
N PHE A 24 -22.05 -20.38 -3.13
CA PHE A 24 -20.94 -20.05 -2.24
C PHE A 24 -21.08 -18.63 -1.73
N SER A 25 -21.02 -18.52 -0.41
CA SER A 25 -21.02 -17.33 0.41
C SER A 25 -20.15 -16.20 -0.16
N HIS A 26 -20.75 -15.04 -0.43
CA HIS A 26 -20.02 -13.78 -0.47
C HIS A 26 -19.49 -13.50 0.93
N SER A 27 -18.22 -13.83 1.16
CA SER A 27 -17.47 -13.48 2.37
C SER A 27 -16.27 -12.63 1.98
N LEU A 28 -16.37 -11.35 2.36
CA LEU A 28 -15.30 -10.41 2.69
C LEU A 28 -14.20 -10.09 1.66
N GLY A 29 -14.25 -8.83 1.20
CA GLY A 29 -13.12 -7.90 1.33
C GLY A 29 -11.94 -8.12 0.39
N SER A 30 -12.03 -7.62 -0.84
CA SER A 30 -10.85 -7.35 -1.66
C SER A 30 -10.07 -6.18 -1.06
N GLU A 31 -9.04 -6.48 -0.26
CA GLU A 31 -8.15 -5.47 0.34
C GLU A 31 -7.23 -4.80 -0.70
N PRO A 32 -6.91 -3.49 -0.53
CA PRO A 32 -6.21 -2.68 -1.53
C PRO A 32 -4.72 -3.02 -1.68
N SER A 33 -4.18 -2.85 -2.91
CA SER A 33 -2.74 -2.93 -3.20
C SER A 33 -2.10 -1.54 -3.12
N LEU A 34 -1.02 -1.38 -2.35
CA LEU A 34 -0.35 -0.08 -2.17
C LEU A 34 0.25 0.41 -3.50
N SER A 35 -0.12 1.61 -3.91
CA SER A 35 0.53 2.32 -5.00
C SER A 35 1.39 3.42 -4.40
N ILE A 36 2.68 3.14 -4.21
CA ILE A 36 3.78 4.12 -4.16
C ILE A 36 3.76 5.08 -2.95
N LEU A 37 4.80 5.01 -2.11
CA LEU A 37 5.17 6.10 -1.20
C LEU A 37 5.80 7.23 -2.04
N TYR A 38 5.03 8.28 -2.32
CA TYR A 38 5.48 9.43 -3.09
C TYR A 38 6.19 10.43 -2.19
N ALA A 39 7.52 10.45 -2.23
CA ALA A 39 8.20 11.69 -2.56
C ALA A 39 8.58 11.52 -4.03
N ARG A 40 8.17 12.42 -4.93
CA ARG A 40 8.26 12.28 -6.40
C ARG A 40 9.73 12.29 -6.90
N ASP A 41 10.59 11.44 -6.37
CA ASP A 41 12.00 11.29 -6.71
C ASP A 41 12.41 9.81 -6.78
N LYS A 42 13.17 9.45 -7.82
CA LYS A 42 13.58 8.06 -8.11
C LYS A 42 14.27 7.35 -6.94
N LYS A 43 14.93 8.09 -6.05
CA LYS A 43 15.61 7.52 -4.89
C LYS A 43 14.60 7.04 -3.84
N SER A 44 13.48 7.74 -3.65
CA SER A 44 12.37 7.27 -2.82
C SER A 44 11.79 5.97 -3.34
N ASP A 45 11.48 5.90 -4.63
CA ASP A 45 10.90 4.71 -5.24
C ASP A 45 11.81 3.48 -5.05
N LYS A 46 13.12 3.66 -5.26
CA LYS A 46 14.11 2.60 -5.05
C LYS A 46 14.12 2.13 -3.60
N VAL A 47 14.24 3.06 -2.65
CA VAL A 47 14.30 2.75 -1.21
C VAL A 47 13.00 2.09 -0.72
N THR A 48 11.85 2.58 -1.17
CA THR A 48 10.55 1.97 -0.88
C THR A 48 10.50 0.54 -1.40
N ASN A 49 10.92 0.28 -2.64
CA ASN A 49 10.96 -1.07 -3.19
C ASN A 49 11.90 -2.00 -2.42
N GLU A 50 13.07 -1.51 -1.97
CA GLU A 50 13.95 -2.29 -1.10
C GLU A 50 13.25 -2.67 0.21
N CYS A 51 12.58 -1.72 0.87
CA CYS A 51 11.82 -1.99 2.09
C CYS A 51 10.69 -3.00 1.87
N LEU A 52 9.95 -2.88 0.76
CA LEU A 52 8.91 -3.84 0.41
C LEU A 52 9.49 -5.24 0.16
N MET A 53 10.66 -5.36 -0.46
CA MET A 53 11.30 -6.66 -0.68
C MET A 53 11.87 -7.27 0.60
N GLU A 54 12.32 -6.44 1.55
CA GLU A 54 12.75 -6.88 2.88
C GLU A 54 11.58 -7.39 3.72
N MET A 55 10.43 -6.71 3.68
CA MET A 55 9.23 -7.08 4.44
C MET A 55 8.40 -8.18 3.78
N TYR A 56 8.37 -8.20 2.44
CA TYR A 56 7.62 -9.17 1.64
C TYR A 56 8.51 -9.90 0.62
N PRO A 57 9.34 -10.86 1.07
CA PRO A 57 10.19 -11.65 0.18
C PRO A 57 9.38 -12.40 -0.88
N LYS A 58 9.86 -12.42 -2.13
CA LYS A 58 9.15 -12.99 -3.30
C LYS A 58 8.78 -14.47 -3.17
N ASN A 59 9.50 -15.22 -2.35
CA ASN A 59 9.23 -16.64 -2.09
C ASN A 59 8.09 -16.85 -1.07
N LEU A 60 7.66 -15.80 -0.37
CA LEU A 60 6.64 -15.85 0.68
C LEU A 60 5.31 -15.23 0.23
N TYR A 61 5.31 -14.35 -0.77
CA TYR A 61 4.12 -13.58 -1.17
C TYR A 61 3.83 -13.68 -2.68
N LYS A 62 2.54 -13.69 -3.03
CA LYS A 62 2.06 -13.70 -4.42
C LYS A 62 1.94 -12.27 -4.96
N TYR A 63 2.29 -12.08 -6.24
CA TYR A 63 2.12 -10.80 -6.93
C TYR A 63 0.76 -10.70 -7.65
N PRO A 64 0.14 -9.50 -7.72
CA PRO A 64 0.62 -8.22 -7.17
C PRO A 64 0.64 -8.20 -5.63
N LEU A 65 1.67 -7.57 -5.06
CA LEU A 65 1.87 -7.47 -3.62
C LEU A 65 0.66 -6.80 -2.97
N ARG A 66 0.01 -7.52 -2.05
CA ARG A 66 -1.00 -6.97 -1.14
C ARG A 66 -0.30 -6.59 0.15
N ILE A 67 -0.38 -5.31 0.49
CA ILE A 67 0.29 -4.74 1.67
C ILE A 67 -0.79 -4.48 2.69
N ASP A 68 -0.66 -5.10 3.87
CA ASP A 68 -1.57 -4.84 4.98
C ASP A 68 -1.42 -3.37 5.41
N ARG A 69 -2.54 -2.70 5.64
CA ARG A 69 -2.55 -1.32 6.17
C ARG A 69 -1.82 -1.22 7.51
N ASN A 70 -1.80 -2.29 8.29
CA ASN A 70 -1.10 -2.38 9.57
C ASN A 70 0.44 -2.39 9.41
N ASP A 71 0.96 -2.77 8.24
CA ASP A 71 2.41 -2.82 7.98
C ASP A 71 2.98 -1.47 7.54
N ILE A 72 2.12 -0.54 7.16
CA ILE A 72 2.50 0.79 6.65
C ILE A 72 3.38 1.59 7.62
N PRO A 73 3.10 1.66 8.94
CA PRO A 73 4.00 2.32 9.88
C PRO A 73 5.43 1.77 9.79
N CYS A 74 5.58 0.45 9.65
CA CYS A 74 6.89 -0.19 9.56
C CYS A 74 7.56 0.00 8.19
N ILE A 75 6.78 0.06 7.11
CA ILE A 75 7.31 0.44 5.77
C ILE A 75 7.86 1.87 5.82
N ILE A 76 7.11 2.83 6.40
CA ILE A 76 7.58 4.21 6.60
C ILE A 76 8.86 4.20 7.44
N HIS A 77 8.88 3.49 8.56
CA HIS A 77 10.06 3.37 9.41
C HIS A 77 11.27 2.88 8.63
N CYS A 78 11.12 1.81 7.82
CA CYS A 78 12.20 1.30 6.99
C CYS A 78 12.74 2.36 6.02
N VAL A 79 11.84 3.10 5.34
CA VAL A 79 12.21 4.16 4.40
C VAL A 79 12.97 5.28 5.13
N LEU A 80 12.41 5.82 6.22
CA LEU A 80 13.04 6.88 7.01
C LEU A 80 14.40 6.45 7.57
N LYS A 81 14.52 5.18 7.98
CA LYS A 81 15.76 4.59 8.46
C LYS A 81 16.83 4.51 7.38
N LYS A 82 16.48 4.07 6.17
CA LYS A 82 17.43 4.03 5.03
C LYS A 82 17.90 5.43 4.61
N PHE A 83 17.11 6.47 4.86
CA PHE A 83 17.52 7.87 4.70
C PHE A 83 18.27 8.44 5.91
N GLY A 84 18.43 7.66 6.99
CA GLY A 84 19.08 8.09 8.23
C GLY A 84 18.30 9.16 9.00
N ILE A 85 17.00 9.32 8.71
CA ILE A 85 16.11 10.27 9.38
C ILE A 85 15.67 9.74 10.73
N ILE A 86 15.45 8.43 10.84
CA ILE A 86 15.16 7.75 12.11
C ILE A 86 16.14 6.60 12.33
N SER A 87 16.56 6.36 13.57
CA SER A 87 17.37 5.20 13.94
C SER A 87 16.51 3.95 14.19
N ASN A 88 17.16 2.79 14.37
CA ASN A 88 16.47 1.56 14.80
C ASN A 88 15.71 1.73 16.12
N ASP A 89 16.22 2.59 17.00
CA ASP A 89 15.66 2.85 18.33
C ASP A 89 14.69 4.05 18.33
N GLY A 90 14.28 4.52 17.15
CA GLY A 90 13.31 5.61 17.02
C GLY A 90 13.87 7.02 17.28
N PHE A 91 15.19 7.22 17.31
CA PHE A 91 15.81 8.54 17.41
C PHE A 91 15.70 9.29 16.08
N ILE A 92 15.18 10.51 16.10
CA ILE A 92 14.96 11.33 14.89
C ILE A 92 16.15 12.27 14.66
N ASN A 93 16.83 12.11 13.54
CA ASN A 93 17.89 12.99 13.09
C ASN A 93 17.34 14.10 12.17
N ILE A 94 17.00 15.23 12.78
CA ILE A 94 16.44 16.39 12.08
C ILE A 94 17.36 16.95 10.99
N LYS A 95 18.68 16.89 11.16
CA LYS A 95 19.62 17.34 10.11
C LYS A 95 19.48 16.51 8.84
N ASN A 96 19.28 15.20 8.98
CA ASN A 96 19.05 14.31 7.84
C ASN A 96 17.67 14.52 7.21
N TYR A 97 16.64 14.82 8.02
CA TYR A 97 15.34 15.24 7.52
C TYR A 97 15.45 16.48 6.63
N TYR A 98 16.08 17.57 7.09
CA TYR A 98 16.23 18.79 6.30
C TYR A 98 17.04 18.58 5.02
N ARG A 99 18.11 17.79 5.08
CA ARG A 99 18.85 17.40 3.87
C ARG A 99 17.96 16.64 2.88
N ARG A 100 17.05 15.81 3.36
CA ARG A 100 16.13 15.06 2.51
C ARG A 100 15.09 15.97 1.86
N VAL A 101 14.49 16.88 2.63
CA VAL A 101 13.56 17.91 2.11
C VAL A 101 14.23 18.73 1.01
N GLN A 102 15.46 19.23 1.24
CA GLN A 102 16.24 19.95 0.23
C GLN A 102 16.49 19.13 -1.04
N ALA A 103 16.78 17.84 -0.89
CA ALA A 103 17.03 16.98 -2.04
C ALA A 103 15.78 16.74 -2.88
N ILE A 104 14.61 16.61 -2.25
CA ILE A 104 13.32 16.41 -2.94
C ILE A 104 12.86 17.71 -3.62
N HIS A 105 13.04 18.85 -2.96
CA HIS A 105 12.56 20.15 -3.42
C HIS A 105 13.66 21.04 -4.01
N ARG A 106 14.76 20.45 -4.50
CA ARG A 106 15.95 21.19 -4.97
C ARG A 106 15.65 22.32 -5.97
N TYR A 107 14.56 22.21 -6.73
CA TYR A 107 14.15 23.17 -7.75
C TYR A 107 12.87 23.93 -7.40
N ASP A 108 12.31 23.79 -6.20
CA ASP A 108 11.13 24.54 -5.76
C ASP A 108 11.54 25.67 -4.79
N PRO A 109 11.67 26.92 -5.28
CA PRO A 109 12.08 28.04 -4.44
C PRO A 109 11.02 28.45 -3.40
N ARG A 110 9.81 27.90 -3.46
CA ARG A 110 8.73 28.17 -2.50
C ARG A 110 8.85 27.35 -1.22
N ILE A 111 9.71 26.32 -1.23
CA ILE A 111 9.92 25.47 -0.08
C ILE A 111 10.96 26.14 0.82
N LEU A 112 10.47 27.01 1.71
CA LEU A 112 11.21 27.35 2.91
C LEU A 112 11.25 26.09 3.78
N ILE A 113 12.46 25.64 4.11
CA ILE A 113 12.67 24.61 5.12
C ILE A 113 12.27 25.25 6.45
N SER A 114 11.00 25.12 6.79
CA SER A 114 10.44 25.59 8.04
C SER A 114 10.84 24.65 9.18
N ASP A 115 10.77 25.17 10.40
CA ASP A 115 11.03 24.41 11.65
C ASP A 115 9.97 23.33 11.93
N VAL A 116 9.19 22.93 10.91
CA VAL A 116 8.19 21.86 10.97
C VAL A 116 8.84 20.56 11.43
N GLY A 117 10.03 20.23 10.93
CA GLY A 117 10.77 19.04 11.35
C GLY A 117 11.04 19.03 12.87
N GLU A 118 11.57 20.13 13.40
CA GLU A 118 11.85 20.27 14.83
C GLU A 118 10.56 20.25 15.67
N THR A 119 9.54 20.98 15.25
CA THR A 119 8.24 21.01 15.92
C THR A 119 7.61 19.61 15.99
N CYS A 120 7.62 18.88 14.88
CA CYS A 120 7.11 17.51 14.82
C CYS A 120 7.90 16.57 15.75
N ALA A 121 9.23 16.64 15.75
CA ALA A 121 10.04 15.79 16.63
C ALA A 121 9.86 16.12 18.11
N GLN A 122 9.74 17.40 18.47
CA GLN A 122 9.47 17.82 19.85
C GLN A 122 8.10 17.31 20.32
N ASN A 123 7.06 17.45 19.50
CA ASN A 123 5.72 16.96 19.83
C ASN A 123 5.70 15.44 20.04
N ILE A 124 6.44 14.69 19.22
CA ILE A 124 6.53 13.23 19.33
C ILE A 124 7.25 12.79 20.59
N ASN A 125 8.27 13.52 21.05
CA ASN A 125 8.94 13.20 22.32
C ASN A 125 8.00 13.37 23.54
N GLY A 126 6.93 14.15 23.41
CA GLY A 126 5.87 14.24 24.41
C GLY A 126 4.87 13.07 24.35
N MET A 127 4.97 12.18 23.36
CA MET A 127 4.10 11.02 23.20
C MET A 127 4.75 9.76 23.77
N ASN A 128 3.96 8.87 24.38
CA ASN A 128 4.43 7.57 24.86
C ASN A 128 4.58 6.57 23.70
N LEU A 129 5.57 6.81 22.82
CA LEU A 129 5.84 6.01 21.61
C LEU A 129 7.23 5.36 21.62
N ASP A 130 7.94 5.39 22.75
CA ASP A 130 9.34 4.93 22.83
C ASP A 130 9.50 3.43 22.56
N HIS A 131 8.45 2.64 22.76
CA HIS A 131 8.45 1.20 22.50
C HIS A 131 7.94 0.82 21.10
N ASP A 132 7.40 1.75 20.31
CA ASP A 132 6.84 1.50 18.98
C ASP A 132 7.44 2.43 17.93
N VAL A 133 8.62 2.02 17.44
CA VAL A 133 9.40 2.79 16.46
C VAL A 133 8.68 2.93 15.11
N CYS A 134 7.84 1.96 14.74
CA CYS A 134 7.05 2.01 13.51
C CYS A 134 5.97 3.08 13.60
N LYS A 135 5.22 3.11 14.71
CA LYS A 135 4.21 4.14 14.97
C LYS A 135 4.85 5.52 15.11
N LYS A 136 5.99 5.62 15.80
CA LYS A 136 6.77 6.87 15.90
C LYS A 136 7.16 7.41 14.53
N ALA A 137 7.67 6.55 13.65
CA ALA A 137 8.00 6.91 12.27
C ALA A 137 6.77 7.39 11.47
N LYS A 138 5.62 6.72 11.63
CA LYS A 138 4.38 7.13 10.97
C LYS A 138 3.91 8.50 11.44
N VAL A 139 3.87 8.75 12.76
CA VAL A 139 3.46 10.05 13.30
C VAL A 139 4.39 11.15 12.81
N PHE A 140 5.70 10.90 12.75
CA PHE A 140 6.65 11.87 12.19
C PHE A 140 6.39 12.14 10.71
N ASN A 141 6.16 11.10 9.91
CA ASN A 141 5.84 11.25 8.49
C ASN A 141 4.53 12.02 8.27
N ASP A 142 3.48 11.70 9.03
CA ASP A 142 2.18 12.36 8.91
C ASP A 142 2.26 13.84 9.29
N CYS A 143 3.04 14.17 10.33
CA CYS A 143 3.26 15.55 10.77
C CYS A 143 4.07 16.36 9.76
N THR A 144 5.14 15.77 9.20
CA THR A 144 6.03 16.45 8.24
C THR A 144 5.55 16.39 6.80
N GLN A 145 4.61 15.49 6.50
CA GLN A 145 4.11 15.16 5.16
C GLN A 145 5.24 14.84 4.16
N LEU A 146 6.36 14.30 4.64
CA LEU A 146 7.53 14.04 3.81
C LEU A 146 7.25 13.03 2.69
N TYR A 147 6.48 11.99 3.01
CA TYR A 147 6.03 10.99 2.05
C TYR A 147 4.51 10.87 2.08
N ALA A 148 3.90 10.95 0.90
CA ALA A 148 2.50 10.63 0.71
C ALA A 148 2.32 9.13 0.49
N ILE A 149 1.28 8.54 1.07
CA ILE A 149 0.90 7.15 0.84
C ILE A 149 -0.40 7.17 0.03
N SER A 150 -0.38 6.63 -1.19
CA SER A 150 -1.60 6.36 -1.95
C SER A 150 -1.94 4.87 -1.97
N TYR A 151 -3.24 4.61 -1.95
CA TYR A 151 -3.81 3.28 -2.12
C TYR A 151 -4.49 3.25 -3.48
N ARG A 152 -4.28 2.18 -4.25
CA ARG A 152 -5.18 1.85 -5.34
C ARG A 152 -6.19 0.87 -4.79
N GLU A 153 -7.44 1.32 -4.69
CA GLU A 153 -8.55 0.39 -4.47
C GLU A 153 -8.57 -0.58 -5.66
N PRO A 154 -8.81 -1.89 -5.44
CA PRO A 154 -8.98 -2.81 -6.54
C PRO A 154 -10.12 -2.28 -7.40
N GLU A 155 -9.90 -2.09 -8.70
CA GLU A 155 -10.99 -1.84 -9.62
C GLU A 155 -11.91 -3.06 -9.57
N ASP A 156 -13.15 -2.86 -9.10
CA ASP A 156 -14.20 -3.87 -9.20
C ASP A 156 -14.40 -4.20 -10.69
N TRP A 157 -14.03 -5.41 -11.09
CA TRP A 157 -14.30 -5.96 -12.42
C TRP A 157 -15.55 -6.84 -12.39
#